data_AF-A0A3A4RY49-F1
#
_entry.id   AF-A0A3A4RY49-F1
#
_cell.length_a   1.000
_cell.length_b   1.000
_cell.length_c   1.000
_cell.angle_alpha   90.00
_cell.angle_beta   90.00
_cell.angle_gamma   90.00
#
_symmetry.space_group_name_H-M   'P 1'
#
loop_
_entity.id
_entity.type
_entity.pdbx_description
1 polymer ?
#
loop_
_entity_poly.entity_id
_entity_poly.type
_entity_poly.pdbx_seq_one_letter_code
_entity_poly.pdbx_strand_id
1 'polypeptide(L)'
;MIKEKDGSIAFVVVIILSVLTILGICGSGISRMELLISRNEAGYQNDFYISEGGVSREAQEIGNGAYPVRDIHVSRILATDKASDLPGPSPHEVDGNPYSFSITYSGVSIPDKGFSAIAFNRYDYEIDVRKHETRITSVYGRVGPKPDL
;
A
#
# COMPACT_ATOMS: atom_id res chain seq x y z
N MET A 1 41.06 -8.23 -61.66
CA MET A 1 40.41 -7.07 -61.01
C MET A 1 39.11 -7.42 -60.25
N ILE A 2 38.86 -8.69 -59.91
CA ILE A 2 37.63 -9.12 -59.20
C ILE A 2 37.91 -9.36 -57.70
N LYS A 3 39.15 -9.73 -57.33
CA LYS A 3 39.55 -9.97 -55.93
C LYS A 3 39.53 -8.73 -55.02
N GLU A 4 39.69 -7.52 -55.55
CA GLU A 4 39.65 -6.28 -54.73
C GLU A 4 38.23 -5.88 -54.31
N LYS A 5 37.20 -6.21 -55.10
CA LYS A 5 35.81 -5.88 -54.77
C LYS A 5 35.23 -6.82 -53.70
N ASP A 6 35.62 -8.09 -53.71
CA ASP A 6 35.13 -9.07 -52.74
C ASP A 6 35.68 -8.85 -51.33
N GLY A 7 36.92 -8.36 -51.20
CA GLY A 7 37.52 -8.01 -49.90
C GLY A 7 36.86 -6.82 -49.22
N SER A 8 36.37 -5.84 -49.99
CA SER A 8 35.66 -4.66 -49.46
C SER A 8 34.30 -5.02 -48.87
N ILE A 9 33.56 -5.91 -49.52
CA ILE A 9 32.22 -6.35 -49.05
C ILE A 9 32.35 -7.16 -47.75
N ALA A 10 33.33 -8.07 -47.67
CA ALA A 10 33.56 -8.85 -46.45
C ALA A 10 33.89 -7.96 -45.24
N PHE A 11 34.69 -6.91 -45.44
CA PHE A 11 35.03 -5.95 -44.38
C PHE A 11 33.81 -5.16 -43.88
N VAL A 12 32.96 -4.69 -44.80
CA VAL A 12 31.71 -3.99 -44.46
C VAL A 12 30.76 -4.90 -43.68
N VAL A 13 30.64 -6.17 -44.07
CA VAL A 13 29.80 -7.15 -43.35
C VAL A 13 30.29 -7.36 -41.92
N VAL A 14 31.61 -7.46 -41.70
CA VAL A 14 32.18 -7.61 -40.35
C VAL A 14 31.91 -6.38 -39.48
N ILE A 15 31.99 -5.17 -40.04
CA ILE A 15 31.65 -3.95 -39.30
C ILE A 15 30.16 -3.91 -38.95
N ILE A 16 29.28 -4.27 -39.89
CA ILE A 16 27.84 -4.29 -39.63
C ILE A 16 27.51 -5.33 -38.56
N LEU A 17 28.11 -6.53 -38.64
CA LEU A 17 27.93 -7.57 -37.63
C LEU A 17 28.47 -7.15 -36.26
N SER A 18 29.61 -6.46 -36.19
CA SER A 18 30.17 -6.00 -34.92
C SER A 18 29.28 -4.94 -34.28
N VAL A 19 28.77 -3.98 -35.06
CA VAL A 19 27.80 -2.98 -34.57
C VAL A 19 26.51 -3.64 -34.09
N LEU A 20 25.95 -4.58 -34.86
CA LEU A 20 24.77 -5.36 -34.46
C LEU A 20 25.02 -6.15 -33.17
N THR A 21 26.21 -6.72 -33.01
CA THR A 21 26.58 -7.49 -31.80
C THR A 21 26.65 -6.57 -30.58
N ILE A 22 27.28 -5.39 -30.71
CA ILE A 22 27.35 -4.39 -29.64
C ILE A 22 25.94 -3.94 -29.25
N LEU A 23 25.09 -3.63 -30.23
CA LEU A 23 23.70 -3.25 -29.99
C LEU A 23 22.92 -4.37 -29.29
N GLY A 24 23.13 -5.63 -29.68
CA GLY A 24 22.51 -6.80 -29.03
C GLY A 24 22.92 -6.97 -27.57
N ILE A 25 24.22 -6.78 -27.26
CA ILE A 25 24.73 -6.83 -25.87
C ILE A 25 24.14 -5.70 -25.04
N CYS A 26 24.14 -4.47 -25.56
CA CYS A 26 23.58 -3.30 -24.88
C CYS A 26 22.07 -3.46 -24.63
N GLY A 27 21.31 -3.91 -25.64
CA GLY A 27 19.88 -4.17 -25.52
C GLY A 27 19.58 -5.24 -24.46
N SER A 28 20.35 -6.32 -24.43
CA SER A 28 20.21 -7.37 -23.42
C SER A 28 20.46 -6.85 -21.99
N GLY A 29 21.38 -5.90 -21.82
CA GLY A 29 21.63 -5.25 -20.54
C GLY A 29 20.44 -4.41 -20.05
N ILE A 30 19.87 -3.59 -20.94
CA ILE A 30 18.70 -2.75 -20.64
C ILE A 30 17.50 -3.62 -20.24
N SER A 31 17.16 -4.65 -21.03
CA SER A 31 16.02 -5.51 -20.73
C SER A 31 16.15 -6.25 -19.39
N ARG A 32 17.37 -6.65 -18.99
CA ARG A 32 17.60 -7.27 -17.67
C ARG A 32 17.34 -6.28 -16.53
N MET A 33 17.77 -5.04 -16.69
CA MET A 33 17.53 -3.99 -15.70
C MET A 33 16.03 -3.68 -15.57
N GLU A 34 15.33 -3.54 -16.69
CA GLU A 34 13.87 -3.31 -16.71
C GLU A 34 13.11 -4.44 -16.02
N LEU A 35 13.51 -5.70 -16.26
CA LEU A 35 12.90 -6.86 -15.58
C LEU A 35 13.11 -6.83 -14.06
N LEU A 36 14.30 -6.43 -13.59
CA LEU A 36 14.56 -6.33 -12.15
C LEU A 36 13.73 -5.21 -11.51
N ILE A 37 13.62 -4.05 -12.17
CA ILE A 37 12.78 -2.95 -11.71
C ILE A 37 11.32 -3.39 -11.66
N SER A 38 10.82 -4.01 -12.73
CA SER A 38 9.43 -4.47 -12.81
C SER A 38 9.09 -5.51 -11.74
N ARG A 39 10.01 -6.42 -11.42
CA ARG A 39 9.79 -7.42 -10.35
C ARG A 39 9.68 -6.77 -8.98
N ASN A 40 10.50 -5.76 -8.68
CA ASN A 40 10.40 -5.04 -7.42
C ASN A 40 9.10 -4.24 -7.35
N GLU A 41 8.75 -3.54 -8.43
CA GLU A 41 7.51 -2.75 -8.52
C GLU A 41 6.26 -3.62 -8.31
N ALA A 42 6.22 -4.82 -8.91
CA ALA A 42 5.10 -5.75 -8.71
C ALA A 42 4.93 -6.16 -7.24
N GLY A 43 6.03 -6.38 -6.51
CA GLY A 43 6.01 -6.67 -5.08
C GLY A 43 5.48 -5.50 -4.26
N TYR A 44 6.00 -4.29 -4.53
CA TYR A 44 5.55 -3.07 -3.84
C TYR A 44 4.06 -2.79 -4.09
N GLN A 45 3.59 -2.93 -5.33
CA GLN A 45 2.18 -2.73 -5.66
C GLN A 45 1.29 -3.73 -4.92
N ASN A 46 1.66 -5.01 -4.88
CA ASN A 46 0.90 -6.01 -4.13
C ASN A 46 0.83 -5.69 -2.63
N ASP A 47 1.96 -5.33 -2.01
CA ASP A 47 2.00 -4.95 -0.60
C ASP A 47 1.20 -3.66 -0.31
N PHE A 48 1.17 -2.72 -1.26
CA PHE A 48 0.34 -1.52 -1.21
C PHE A 48 -1.15 -1.87 -1.25
N TYR A 49 -1.59 -2.69 -2.21
CA TYR A 49 -3.00 -3.11 -2.30
C TYR A 49 -3.48 -3.84 -1.05
N ILE A 50 -2.65 -4.73 -0.48
CA ILE A 50 -2.97 -5.41 0.78
C ILE A 50 -3.09 -4.41 1.92
N SER A 51 -2.17 -3.46 2.01
CA SER A 51 -2.18 -2.45 3.08
C SER A 51 -3.40 -1.52 2.96
N GLU A 52 -3.76 -1.11 1.75
CA GLU A 52 -4.92 -0.25 1.47
C GLU A 52 -6.24 -0.98 1.75
N GLY A 53 -6.32 -2.25 1.33
CA GLY A 53 -7.44 -3.12 1.66
C GLY A 53 -7.57 -3.31 3.17
N GLY A 54 -6.45 -3.42 3.89
CA GLY A 54 -6.44 -3.51 5.35
C GLY A 54 -6.98 -2.24 5.99
N VAL A 55 -6.55 -1.06 5.53
CA VAL A 55 -7.09 0.22 6.01
C VAL A 55 -8.61 0.29 5.80
N SER A 56 -9.08 -0.10 4.62
CA SER A 56 -10.51 -0.09 4.28
C SER A 56 -11.31 -1.04 5.16
N ARG A 57 -10.78 -2.23 5.43
CA ARG A 57 -11.40 -3.22 6.33
C ARG A 57 -11.47 -2.68 7.76
N GLU A 58 -10.36 -2.16 8.30
CA GLU A 58 -10.35 -1.62 9.66
C GLU A 58 -11.24 -0.38 9.81
N ALA A 59 -11.33 0.46 8.77
CA ALA A 59 -12.26 1.59 8.75
C ALA A 59 -13.72 1.14 8.82
N GLN A 60 -14.07 0.05 8.13
CA GLN A 60 -15.40 -0.54 8.20
C GLN A 60 -15.71 -1.05 9.62
N GLU A 61 -14.76 -1.72 10.27
CA GLU A 61 -14.91 -2.20 11.65
C GLU A 61 -15.07 -1.04 12.65
N ILE A 62 -14.34 0.06 12.46
CA ILE A 62 -14.55 1.29 13.23
C ILE A 62 -15.97 1.83 13.00
N GLY A 63 -16.45 1.85 11.75
CA GLY A 63 -17.82 2.24 11.40
C GLY A 63 -18.89 1.39 12.10
N ASN A 64 -18.66 0.09 12.18
CA ASN A 64 -19.50 -0.88 12.90
C ASN A 64 -19.44 -0.71 14.43
N GLY A 65 -18.46 0.03 14.95
CA GLY A 65 -18.26 0.23 16.37
C GLY A 65 -17.55 -0.92 17.08
N ALA A 66 -16.80 -1.73 16.33
CA ALA A 66 -16.04 -2.86 16.87
C ALA A 66 -14.95 -2.46 17.88
N TYR A 67 -14.49 -1.21 17.83
CA TYR A 67 -13.43 -0.68 18.68
C TYR A 67 -14.00 0.35 19.67
N PRO A 68 -14.49 -0.09 20.84
CA PRO A 68 -15.14 0.82 21.79
C PRO A 68 -14.13 1.77 22.44
N VAL A 69 -14.41 3.07 22.36
CA VAL A 69 -13.66 4.12 23.06
C VAL A 69 -14.17 4.23 24.49
N ARG A 70 -13.33 3.89 25.47
CA ARG A 70 -13.70 3.93 26.91
C ARG A 70 -13.59 5.33 27.52
N ASP A 71 -12.65 6.13 27.04
CA ASP A 71 -12.41 7.50 27.49
C ASP A 71 -12.16 8.37 26.26
N ILE A 72 -13.03 9.36 26.06
CA ILE A 72 -13.00 10.23 24.88
C ILE A 72 -11.97 11.35 24.98
N HIS A 73 -11.41 11.60 26.17
CA HIS A 73 -10.48 12.69 26.45
C HIS A 73 -9.01 12.29 26.31
N VAL A 74 -8.74 10.99 26.12
CA VAL A 74 -7.38 10.45 26.08
C VAL A 74 -7.16 9.71 24.75
N SER A 75 -6.18 10.17 23.98
CA SER A 75 -5.71 9.43 22.82
C SER A 75 -5.05 8.13 23.26
N ARG A 76 -5.42 7.02 22.61
CA ARG A 76 -4.90 5.70 22.96
C ARG A 76 -5.01 4.70 21.82
N ILE A 77 -4.12 3.72 21.83
CA ILE A 77 -4.23 2.54 20.98
C ILE A 77 -5.43 1.71 21.47
N LEU A 78 -6.35 1.41 20.55
CA LEU A 78 -7.54 0.59 20.79
C LEU A 78 -7.32 -0.87 20.44
N ALA A 79 -6.64 -1.13 19.32
CA ALA A 79 -6.40 -2.47 18.82
C ALA A 79 -5.06 -2.56 18.05
N THR A 80 -4.49 -3.75 18.08
CA THR A 80 -3.33 -4.13 17.26
C THR A 80 -3.52 -5.55 16.75
N ASP A 81 -2.79 -5.93 15.70
CA ASP A 81 -2.75 -7.29 15.15
C ASP A 81 -2.41 -8.39 16.16
N LYS A 82 -1.84 -8.02 17.31
CA LYS A 82 -1.48 -8.93 18.41
C LYS A 82 -2.51 -8.99 19.53
N ALA A 83 -3.58 -8.21 19.44
CA ALA A 83 -4.65 -8.25 20.44
C ALA A 83 -5.41 -9.58 20.33
N SER A 84 -5.81 -10.14 21.47
CA SER A 84 -6.56 -11.40 21.54
C SER A 84 -8.06 -11.24 21.33
N ASP A 85 -8.56 -10.00 21.37
CA ASP A 85 -9.98 -9.64 21.29
C ASP A 85 -10.20 -8.71 20.09
N LEU A 86 -9.99 -9.28 18.89
CA LEU A 86 -10.18 -8.57 17.63
C LEU A 86 -11.55 -8.91 17.03
N PRO A 87 -12.21 -7.94 16.37
CA PRO A 87 -13.48 -8.20 15.71
C PRO A 87 -13.31 -9.22 14.58
N GLY A 88 -14.28 -10.12 14.46
CA GLY A 88 -14.33 -11.07 13.35
C GLY A 88 -14.65 -10.38 12.02
N PRO A 89 -14.29 -10.99 10.87
CA PRO A 89 -13.73 -12.33 10.74
C PRO A 89 -12.21 -12.36 10.92
N SER A 90 -11.71 -13.27 11.75
CA SER A 90 -10.28 -13.62 11.83
C SER A 90 -9.95 -14.74 10.83
N PRO A 91 -8.76 -14.74 10.21
CA PRO A 91 -7.66 -13.79 10.38
C PRO A 91 -7.92 -12.42 9.70
N HIS A 92 -7.22 -11.38 10.17
CA HIS A 92 -7.24 -10.06 9.54
C HIS A 92 -6.39 -10.10 8.27
N GLU A 93 -7.05 -10.39 7.14
CA GLU A 93 -6.40 -10.60 5.85
C GLU A 93 -7.14 -9.90 4.70
N VAL A 94 -6.40 -9.58 3.65
CA VAL A 94 -6.92 -9.11 2.36
C VAL A 94 -6.47 -10.10 1.31
N ASP A 95 -7.43 -10.69 0.58
CA ASP A 95 -7.14 -11.69 -0.46
C ASP A 95 -6.24 -12.84 0.05
N GLY A 96 -6.55 -13.38 1.24
CA GLY A 96 -5.78 -14.45 1.89
C GLY A 96 -4.39 -14.03 2.41
N ASN A 97 -4.04 -12.75 2.32
CA ASN A 97 -2.76 -12.22 2.79
C ASN A 97 -2.94 -11.47 4.12
N PRO A 98 -2.31 -11.94 5.22
CA PRO A 98 -2.39 -11.24 6.49
C PRO A 98 -1.62 -9.92 6.44
N TYR A 99 -2.05 -8.94 7.23
CA TYR A 99 -1.38 -7.66 7.41
C TYR A 99 -1.26 -7.33 8.91
N SER A 100 -0.26 -6.52 9.26
CA SER A 100 -0.16 -5.96 10.61
C SER A 100 -0.87 -4.63 10.65
N PHE A 101 -1.55 -4.32 11.76
CA PHE A 101 -2.24 -3.05 11.93
C PHE A 101 -2.21 -2.54 13.36
N SER A 102 -2.44 -1.24 13.51
CA SER A 102 -2.76 -0.61 14.78
C SER A 102 -3.81 0.48 14.59
N ILE A 103 -4.79 0.51 15.50
CA ILE A 103 -5.84 1.52 15.52
C ILE A 103 -5.66 2.37 16.76
N THR A 104 -5.52 3.67 16.55
CA THR A 104 -5.37 4.66 17.61
C THR A 104 -6.57 5.59 17.58
N TYR A 105 -7.22 5.79 18.72
CA TYR A 105 -8.17 6.88 18.89
C TYR A 105 -7.40 8.18 19.11
N SER A 106 -7.70 9.20 18.32
CA SER A 106 -6.96 10.47 18.31
C SER A 106 -7.69 11.57 19.08
N GLY A 107 -9.02 11.54 19.09
CA GLY A 107 -9.82 12.50 19.85
C GLY A 107 -11.20 12.73 19.29
N VAL A 108 -11.84 13.78 19.81
CA VAL A 108 -13.20 14.16 19.47
C VAL A 108 -13.22 15.56 18.85
N SER A 109 -14.03 15.72 17.81
CA SER A 109 -14.20 16.96 17.05
C SER A 109 -15.69 17.27 16.82
N ILE A 110 -15.98 18.49 16.37
CA ILE A 110 -17.33 18.92 16.02
C ILE A 110 -17.81 18.06 14.84
N PRO A 111 -19.05 17.53 14.87
CA PRO A 111 -19.54 16.68 13.79
C PRO A 111 -19.68 17.46 12.48
N ASP A 112 -19.62 16.73 11.37
CA ASP A 112 -19.75 17.31 10.03
C ASP A 112 -21.14 17.94 9.81
N LYS A 113 -21.25 18.79 8.78
CA LYS A 113 -22.51 19.46 8.44
C LYS A 113 -23.62 18.44 8.21
N GLY A 114 -24.79 18.71 8.78
CA GLY A 114 -25.96 17.82 8.72
C GLY A 114 -26.26 17.12 10.05
N PHE A 115 -25.33 17.16 11.01
CA PHE A 115 -25.54 16.64 12.36
C PHE A 115 -25.69 17.76 13.40
N SER A 116 -26.47 17.50 14.44
CA SER A 116 -26.60 18.43 15.57
C SER A 116 -25.33 18.40 16.42
N ALA A 117 -24.64 19.54 16.51
CA ALA A 117 -23.48 19.71 17.38
C ALA A 117 -23.82 19.60 18.89
N ILE A 118 -25.10 19.59 19.25
CA ILE A 118 -25.55 19.38 20.64
C ILE A 118 -25.65 17.88 20.94
N ALA A 119 -26.13 17.07 20.01
CA ALA A 119 -26.42 15.66 20.23
C ALA A 119 -25.29 14.71 19.77
N PHE A 120 -24.43 15.14 18.85
CA PHE A 120 -23.42 14.29 18.23
C PHE A 120 -22.00 14.87 18.33
N ASN A 121 -21.03 13.97 18.25
CA ASN A 121 -19.61 14.24 18.14
C ASN A 121 -19.02 13.46 16.97
N ARG A 122 -17.93 13.96 16.39
CA ARG A 122 -17.07 13.17 15.49
C ARG A 122 -15.91 12.60 16.30
N TYR A 123 -15.70 11.31 16.17
CA TYR A 123 -14.62 10.56 16.79
C TYR A 123 -13.58 10.25 15.71
N ASP A 124 -12.35 10.70 15.91
CA ASP A 124 -11.27 10.54 14.95
C ASP A 124 -10.35 9.39 15.36
N TYR A 125 -10.05 8.53 14.39
CA TYR A 125 -9.23 7.35 14.54
C TYR A 125 -8.09 7.39 13.52
N GLU A 126 -6.89 7.03 13.93
CA GLU A 126 -5.76 6.75 13.06
C GLU A 126 -5.66 5.24 12.86
N ILE A 127 -5.65 4.83 11.60
CA ILE A 127 -5.50 3.45 11.15
C ILE A 127 -4.13 3.34 10.51
N ASP A 128 -3.27 2.53 11.09
CA ASP A 128 -1.97 2.19 10.53
C ASP A 128 -1.97 0.74 10.10
N VAL A 129 -1.64 0.48 8.84
CA VAL A 129 -1.53 -0.86 8.28
C VAL A 129 -0.18 -1.03 7.62
N ARG A 130 0.42 -2.20 7.83
CA ARG A 130 1.74 -2.55 7.32
C ARG A 130 1.76 -3.94 6.70
N LYS A 131 2.37 -4.02 5.52
CA LYS A 131 2.78 -5.26 4.85
C LYS A 131 4.23 -5.11 4.40
N HIS A 132 5.14 -5.93 4.95
CA HIS A 132 6.59 -5.85 4.73
C HIS A 132 7.16 -4.43 4.94
N GLU A 133 7.60 -3.77 3.87
CA GLU A 133 8.14 -2.41 3.85
C GLU A 133 7.07 -1.35 3.58
N THR A 134 5.92 -1.74 3.03
CA THR A 134 4.82 -0.82 2.76
C THR A 134 4.02 -0.55 4.02
N ARG A 135 3.83 0.73 4.32
CA ARG A 135 3.03 1.22 5.44
C ARG A 135 2.07 2.28 4.93
N ILE A 136 0.79 2.13 5.25
CA ILE A 136 -0.25 3.10 4.94
C ILE A 136 -0.87 3.55 6.25
N THR A 137 -0.89 4.85 6.46
CA THR A 137 -1.55 5.49 7.60
C THR A 137 -2.71 6.32 7.07
N SER A 138 -3.88 6.15 7.65
CA SER A 138 -5.10 6.86 7.27
C SER A 138 -5.84 7.36 8.51
N VAL A 139 -6.62 8.43 8.35
CA VAL A 139 -7.47 8.97 9.41
C VAL A 139 -8.93 8.73 9.04
N TYR A 140 -9.67 8.11 9.95
CA TYR A 140 -11.08 7.82 9.79
C TYR A 140 -11.90 8.55 10.85
N GLY A 141 -12.93 9.28 10.42
CA GLY A 141 -13.86 9.99 11.30
C GLY A 141 -15.19 9.26 11.36
N ARG A 142 -15.69 8.99 12.57
CA ARG A 142 -17.02 8.42 12.81
C ARG A 142 -17.87 9.39 13.59
N VAL A 143 -19.06 9.74 13.09
CA VAL A 143 -20.03 10.52 13.86
C VAL A 143 -20.84 9.58 14.76
N GLY A 144 -20.93 9.91 16.05
CA GLY A 144 -21.68 9.16 17.03
C GLY A 144 -22.36 10.06 18.06
N PRO A 145 -23.33 9.54 18.83
CA PRO A 145 -24.00 10.32 19.88
C PRO A 145 -22.98 10.73 20.94
N LYS A 146 -23.19 11.91 21.54
CA LYS A 146 -22.41 12.30 22.72
C LYS A 146 -22.73 11.33 23.86
N PRO A 147 -21.73 10.89 24.64
CA PRO A 147 -22.02 10.17 25.87
C PRO A 147 -22.79 11.12 26.79
N ASP A 148 -23.87 10.62 27.39
CA ASP A 148 -24.59 11.35 28.42
C ASP A 148 -23.61 11.63 29.58
N LEU A 149 -23.45 12.91 29.91
CA LEU A 149 -22.63 13.39 31.04
C LEU A 149 -23.19 12.93 32.38
#